data_AF-A0A2V5X0E2-F1
#
_entry.id   AF-A0A2V5X0E2-F1
#
_cell.length_a   1.000
_cell.length_b   1.000
_cell.length_c   1.000
_cell.angle_alpha   90.00
_cell.angle_beta   90.00
_cell.angle_gamma   90.00
#
_symmetry.space_group_name_H-M   'P 1'
#
loop_
_entity.id
_entity.type
_entity.pdbx_description
1 polymer ?
#
loop_
_entity_poly.entity_id
_entity_poly.type
_entity_poly.pdbx_seq_one_letter_code
_entity_poly.pdbx_strand_id
1 'polypeptide(L)'
;MKTTHANSYCKLAHLFCALGLLALFPRAHADVISDWNDTAIRVIKSVNPNPIFASRSLAMTHVAQFDAVNAVVGCYEPYAAHLSAPGASAEAAAAQAAYHVLVNLYPSQLFTLDAALAGSLSAMPDGTAKTDGIALGNEAAGVILALRANDGSTATVRYTPGSGPGVWVPTPPAFAPAVLPQWRYVTPWTMTAPEQFRPGPPLALESASYTADFNEIKALGALNSSTRTPEQTDIALFHNSEAPGFTLSSAARFAVAAHPLRLVDSARLFALLNMAVADALISVWDAKFTYNFWRPVTAIRAADTDGNPATDPDPAWLPLAATPPHPEYPAAHTIISAAGATVLASVFGDEFTFTISSPALPGKPRTYARFSDFPGESSLARIAAGFHWRNSTVVAGKMGAAIGRQALAKYLRDIEPPTIIGVVPSVKELWPPNHRLVPVTVAVIATDNCDPAPTAEIIEVTSSEALTGRGDFAASDWEITGPLSVNLRSERSPIGSGRVYTLTVRCTDAFGNSSVECVRVICPHDQRGRRNKAKL
;
A
#
# COMPACT_ATOMS: atom_id res chain seq x y z
N MET A 1 83.65 -13.26 19.92
CA MET A 1 83.66 -14.06 18.68
C MET A 1 82.74 -13.35 17.68
N LYS A 2 83.32 -12.76 16.63
CA LYS A 2 82.79 -12.25 15.32
C LYS A 2 81.26 -12.05 15.14
N THR A 3 80.72 -10.83 15.01
CA THR A 3 80.54 -9.95 13.81
C THR A 3 79.50 -10.38 12.75
N THR A 4 78.48 -9.52 12.57
CA THR A 4 77.92 -8.91 11.33
C THR A 4 77.00 -9.64 10.31
N HIS A 5 75.88 -8.94 10.02
CA HIS A 5 75.24 -8.58 8.73
C HIS A 5 74.55 -9.60 7.78
N ALA A 6 73.25 -9.34 7.57
CA ALA A 6 72.52 -8.97 6.32
C ALA A 6 72.37 -9.92 5.10
N ASN A 7 71.10 -9.94 4.63
CA ASN A 7 70.55 -9.99 3.27
C ASN A 7 70.56 -11.27 2.40
N SER A 8 69.32 -11.69 2.09
CA SER A 8 68.70 -11.93 0.76
C SER A 8 69.38 -12.84 -0.30
N TYR A 9 68.67 -13.88 -0.79
CA TYR A 9 67.93 -13.89 -2.09
C TYR A 9 67.54 -15.30 -2.57
N CYS A 10 66.32 -15.38 -3.12
CA CYS A 10 65.84 -16.21 -4.25
C CYS A 10 65.78 -17.76 -4.15
N LYS A 11 64.58 -18.33 -4.35
CA LYS A 11 64.07 -18.77 -5.68
C LYS A 11 62.63 -19.33 -5.59
N LEU A 12 61.80 -18.91 -6.56
CA LEU A 12 60.72 -19.61 -7.32
C LEU A 12 59.78 -20.59 -6.60
N ALA A 13 58.52 -20.82 -6.97
CA ALA A 13 57.51 -20.26 -7.87
C ALA A 13 56.34 -21.24 -7.74
N HIS A 14 55.10 -20.78 -7.57
CA HIS A 14 53.93 -21.33 -8.27
C HIS A 14 52.71 -20.45 -7.95
N LEU A 15 52.34 -19.71 -8.99
CA LEU A 15 51.19 -18.83 -9.11
C LEU A 15 49.94 -19.73 -9.28
N PHE A 16 49.02 -19.74 -8.33
CA PHE A 16 47.63 -20.10 -8.60
C PHE A 16 46.84 -18.79 -8.68
N CYS A 17 46.67 -18.29 -9.91
CA CYS A 17 45.67 -17.28 -10.23
C CYS A 17 44.29 -17.90 -10.03
N ALA A 18 43.73 -17.80 -8.82
CA ALA A 18 42.29 -17.81 -8.67
C ALA A 18 41.79 -16.43 -9.11
N LEU A 19 41.43 -16.30 -10.39
CA LEU A 19 40.55 -15.23 -10.83
C LEU A 19 39.25 -15.39 -10.04
N GLY A 20 39.14 -14.66 -8.93
CA GLY A 20 37.86 -14.42 -8.31
C GLY A 20 37.03 -13.63 -9.30
N LEU A 21 36.14 -14.31 -10.02
CA LEU A 21 34.97 -13.65 -10.55
C LEU A 21 34.26 -13.02 -9.36
N LEU A 22 34.47 -11.72 -9.16
CA LEU A 22 33.45 -10.88 -8.56
C LEU A 22 32.23 -11.06 -9.45
N ALA A 23 31.34 -11.96 -9.04
CA ALA A 23 29.96 -11.89 -9.46
C ALA A 23 29.45 -10.54 -8.95
N LEU A 24 29.61 -9.51 -9.79
CA LEU A 24 28.71 -8.37 -9.82
C LEU A 24 27.35 -8.99 -10.11
N PHE A 25 26.66 -9.42 -9.05
CA PHE A 25 25.22 -9.61 -9.16
C PHE A 25 24.71 -8.24 -9.59
N PRO A 26 24.14 -8.08 -10.80
CA PRO A 26 23.36 -6.88 -11.04
C PRO A 26 22.36 -6.83 -9.91
N ARG A 27 22.36 -5.73 -9.13
CA ARG A 27 21.20 -5.43 -8.29
C ARG A 27 20.05 -5.42 -9.27
N ALA A 28 19.16 -6.40 -9.17
CA ALA A 28 17.92 -6.38 -9.92
C ALA A 28 17.17 -5.14 -9.43
N HIS A 29 17.28 -4.05 -10.19
CA HIS A 29 16.58 -2.81 -9.94
C HIS A 29 15.14 -3.04 -10.40
N ALA A 30 14.19 -3.11 -9.46
CA ALA A 30 12.79 -3.31 -9.80
C ALA A 30 12.25 -2.08 -10.54
N ASP A 31 12.43 -0.89 -9.95
CA ASP A 31 12.11 0.42 -10.52
C ASP A 31 12.73 1.55 -9.65
N VAL A 32 12.73 2.80 -10.14
CA VAL A 32 13.31 3.95 -9.43
C VAL A 32 12.62 4.30 -8.10
N ILE A 33 11.32 4.03 -7.94
CA ILE A 33 10.61 4.17 -6.66
C ILE A 33 11.13 3.16 -5.64
N SER A 34 11.29 1.91 -6.05
CA SER A 34 11.86 0.85 -5.22
C SER A 34 13.31 1.16 -4.80
N ASP A 35 14.12 1.72 -5.69
CA ASP A 35 15.50 2.14 -5.39
C ASP A 35 15.56 3.31 -4.40
N TRP A 36 14.69 4.30 -4.57
CA TRP A 36 14.61 5.44 -3.66
C TRP A 36 13.95 5.08 -2.32
N ASN A 37 13.06 4.08 -2.27
CA ASN A 37 12.59 3.50 -1.01
C ASN A 37 13.76 2.88 -0.21
N ASP A 38 14.61 2.10 -0.87
CA ASP A 38 15.80 1.50 -0.25
C ASP A 38 16.79 2.57 0.24
N THR A 39 17.01 3.61 -0.57
CA THR A 39 17.84 4.76 -0.21
C THR A 39 17.27 5.51 0.98
N ALA A 40 15.97 5.83 0.98
CA ALA A 40 15.30 6.49 2.09
C ALA A 40 15.44 5.68 3.38
N ILE A 41 15.19 4.36 3.35
CA ILE A 41 15.34 3.49 4.52
C ILE A 41 16.80 3.46 5.01
N ARG A 42 17.80 3.39 4.12
CA ARG A 42 19.21 3.47 4.53
C ARG A 42 19.57 4.78 5.22
N VAL A 43 19.16 5.90 4.63
CA VAL A 43 19.37 7.26 5.17
C VAL A 43 18.73 7.39 6.55
N ILE A 44 17.48 6.97 6.67
CA ILE A 44 16.74 6.98 7.94
C ILE A 44 17.44 6.10 8.98
N LYS A 45 17.84 4.87 8.63
CA LYS A 45 18.53 3.97 9.57
C LYS A 45 19.90 4.49 10.00
N SER A 46 20.62 5.16 9.10
CA SER A 46 21.90 5.81 9.37
C SER A 46 21.77 6.93 10.41
N VAL A 47 20.74 7.77 10.26
CA VAL A 47 20.44 8.85 11.22
C VAL A 47 19.77 8.34 12.50
N ASN A 48 19.07 7.21 12.41
CA ASN A 48 18.35 6.54 13.49
C ASN A 48 17.37 7.48 14.26
N PRO A 49 16.47 8.21 13.57
CA PRO A 49 15.45 8.98 14.25
C PRO A 49 14.44 8.05 14.92
N ASN A 50 13.58 8.62 15.78
CA ASN A 50 12.46 7.85 16.32
C ASN A 50 11.62 7.24 15.15
N PRO A 51 11.23 5.95 15.22
CA PRO A 51 10.47 5.30 14.15
C PRO A 51 9.16 6.01 13.75
N ILE A 52 8.57 6.77 14.67
CA ILE A 52 7.36 7.55 14.43
C ILE A 52 7.65 8.74 13.49
N PHE A 53 8.79 9.43 13.69
CA PHE A 53 9.25 10.44 12.74
C PHE A 53 9.63 9.82 11.40
N ALA A 54 10.25 8.64 11.41
CA ALA A 54 10.64 7.94 10.19
C ALA A 54 9.45 7.60 9.28
N SER A 55 8.30 7.18 9.83
CA SER A 55 7.12 6.89 9.01
C SER A 55 6.62 8.13 8.27
N ARG A 56 6.66 9.29 8.93
CA ARG A 56 6.31 10.58 8.31
C ARG A 56 7.28 10.94 7.18
N SER A 57 8.58 10.74 7.39
CA SER A 57 9.58 11.00 6.34
C SER A 57 9.38 10.13 5.11
N LEU A 58 9.05 8.84 5.30
CA LEU A 58 8.73 7.94 4.19
C LEU A 58 7.45 8.36 3.47
N ALA A 59 6.39 8.73 4.20
CA ALA A 59 5.16 9.23 3.60
C ALA A 59 5.40 10.48 2.74
N MET A 60 6.14 11.47 3.27
CA MET A 60 6.51 12.68 2.53
C MET A 60 7.30 12.35 1.25
N THR A 61 8.27 11.45 1.35
CA THR A 61 9.11 11.05 0.22
C THR A 61 8.26 10.41 -0.87
N HIS A 62 7.48 9.37 -0.52
CA HIS A 62 6.74 8.58 -1.51
C HIS A 62 5.54 9.31 -2.10
N VAL A 63 4.89 10.20 -1.34
CA VAL A 63 3.83 11.05 -1.88
C VAL A 63 4.39 12.07 -2.88
N ALA A 64 5.56 12.67 -2.59
CA ALA A 64 6.21 13.57 -3.54
C ALA A 64 6.62 12.84 -4.83
N GLN A 65 7.14 11.61 -4.72
CA GLN A 65 7.42 10.77 -5.88
C GLN A 65 6.17 10.45 -6.68
N PHE A 66 5.08 10.07 -6.02
CA PHE A 66 3.80 9.78 -6.68
C PHE A 66 3.27 11.00 -7.42
N ASP A 67 3.16 12.16 -6.78
CA ASP A 67 2.63 13.36 -7.44
C ASP A 67 3.51 13.77 -8.64
N ALA A 68 4.84 13.65 -8.52
CA ALA A 68 5.78 13.94 -9.60
C ALA A 68 5.61 12.99 -10.80
N VAL A 69 5.52 11.67 -10.57
CA VAL A 69 5.30 10.68 -11.64
C VAL A 69 3.92 10.86 -12.25
N ASN A 70 2.91 11.07 -11.41
CA ASN A 70 1.53 11.18 -11.85
C ASN A 70 1.29 12.48 -12.66
N ALA A 71 2.01 13.55 -12.40
CA ALA A 71 1.97 14.76 -13.24
C ALA A 71 2.48 14.54 -14.67
N VAL A 72 3.29 13.50 -14.91
CA VAL A 72 3.74 13.11 -16.27
C VAL A 72 2.70 12.22 -16.94
N VAL A 73 2.13 11.27 -16.21
CA VAL A 73 1.25 10.23 -16.76
C VAL A 73 -0.21 10.69 -16.84
N GLY A 74 -0.68 11.47 -15.86
CA GLY A 74 -2.07 11.93 -15.76
C GLY A 74 -3.07 10.81 -15.48
N CYS A 75 -2.64 9.77 -14.76
CA CYS A 75 -3.49 8.60 -14.50
C CYS A 75 -4.38 8.83 -13.27
N TYR A 76 -3.78 9.07 -12.11
CA TYR A 76 -4.53 9.13 -10.85
C TYR A 76 -4.85 10.58 -10.45
N GLU A 77 -5.76 10.77 -9.49
CA GLU A 77 -5.86 12.02 -8.76
C GLU A 77 -4.54 12.27 -7.99
N PRO A 78 -3.91 13.45 -8.14
CA PRO A 78 -2.74 13.82 -7.34
C PRO A 78 -3.15 13.98 -5.86
N TYR A 79 -2.21 13.75 -4.95
CA TYR A 79 -2.44 13.94 -3.53
C TYR A 79 -2.47 15.42 -3.14
N ALA A 80 -1.47 16.20 -3.57
CA ALA A 80 -1.39 17.62 -3.24
C ALA A 80 -0.79 18.47 -4.36
N ALA A 81 0.21 17.99 -5.09
CA ALA A 81 0.80 18.73 -6.18
C ALA A 81 -0.02 18.52 -7.46
N HIS A 82 -0.98 19.41 -7.71
CA HIS A 82 -1.80 19.44 -8.93
C HIS A 82 -1.00 19.99 -10.12
N LEU A 83 0.01 19.24 -10.56
CA LEU A 83 0.93 19.59 -11.64
C LEU A 83 0.61 18.79 -12.91
N SER A 84 1.06 19.28 -14.06
CA SER A 84 0.98 18.58 -15.34
C SER A 84 2.20 18.89 -16.19
N ALA A 85 2.93 17.86 -16.59
CA ALA A 85 4.09 17.98 -17.47
C ALA A 85 4.23 16.74 -18.38
N PRO A 86 3.25 16.51 -19.28
CA PRO A 86 3.35 15.41 -20.24
C PRO A 86 4.62 15.57 -21.08
N GLY A 87 5.41 14.50 -21.21
CA GLY A 87 6.67 14.48 -21.94
C GLY A 87 7.94 14.70 -21.09
N ALA A 88 7.80 15.06 -19.81
CA ALA A 88 8.91 14.99 -18.87
C ALA A 88 9.28 13.52 -18.56
N SER A 89 10.51 13.26 -18.11
CA SER A 89 10.91 11.93 -17.63
C SER A 89 10.34 11.69 -16.24
N ALA A 90 9.43 10.74 -16.14
CA ALA A 90 8.83 10.33 -14.87
C ALA A 90 9.88 9.75 -13.90
N GLU A 91 10.90 9.05 -14.41
CA GLU A 91 11.98 8.51 -13.60
C GLU A 91 12.86 9.62 -13.01
N ALA A 92 13.21 10.64 -13.81
CA ALA A 92 13.97 11.79 -13.32
C ALA A 92 13.16 12.58 -12.28
N ALA A 93 11.86 12.75 -12.51
CA ALA A 93 10.96 13.39 -11.57
C ALA A 93 10.84 12.64 -10.25
N ALA A 94 10.69 11.31 -10.30
CA ALA A 94 10.67 10.46 -9.11
C ALA A 94 11.98 10.54 -8.31
N ALA A 95 13.13 10.43 -8.98
CA ALA A 95 14.42 10.48 -8.31
C ALA A 95 14.67 11.85 -7.65
N GLN A 96 14.39 12.93 -8.39
CA GLN A 96 14.57 14.29 -7.89
C GLN A 96 13.61 14.62 -6.73
N ALA A 97 12.35 14.17 -6.80
CA ALA A 97 11.39 14.40 -5.73
C ALA A 97 11.83 13.72 -4.42
N ALA A 98 12.25 12.45 -4.49
CA ALA A 98 12.76 11.73 -3.33
C ALA A 98 14.01 12.40 -2.76
N TYR A 99 14.97 12.73 -3.62
CA TYR A 99 16.18 13.46 -3.21
C TYR A 99 15.82 14.75 -2.47
N HIS A 100 14.97 15.59 -3.05
CA HIS A 100 14.68 16.92 -2.54
C HIS A 100 13.97 16.85 -1.17
N VAL A 101 13.04 15.90 -0.97
CA VAL A 101 12.46 15.65 0.36
C VAL A 101 13.53 15.18 1.35
N LEU A 102 14.34 14.19 0.97
CA LEU A 102 15.30 13.56 1.89
C LEU A 102 16.43 14.51 2.31
N VAL A 103 16.96 15.36 1.42
CA VAL A 103 18.01 16.33 1.81
C VAL A 103 17.48 17.40 2.76
N ASN A 104 16.21 17.78 2.64
CA ASN A 104 15.56 18.71 3.58
C ASN A 104 15.33 18.07 4.95
N LEU A 105 14.96 16.79 4.99
CA LEU A 105 14.70 16.07 6.25
C LEU A 105 15.98 15.57 6.92
N TYR A 106 17.01 15.24 6.14
CA TYR A 106 18.26 14.61 6.58
C TYR A 106 19.49 15.28 5.96
N PRO A 107 19.73 16.58 6.23
CA PRO A 107 20.84 17.32 5.62
C PRO A 107 22.22 16.73 5.95
N SER A 108 22.36 15.99 7.06
CA SER A 108 23.60 15.28 7.41
C SER A 108 23.94 14.12 6.47
N GLN A 109 23.02 13.70 5.60
CA GLN A 109 23.20 12.62 4.61
C GLN A 109 23.38 13.16 3.19
N LEU A 110 23.65 14.47 3.02
CA LEU A 110 23.76 15.14 1.72
C LEU A 110 24.70 14.40 0.76
N PHE A 111 25.91 14.04 1.18
CA PHE A 111 26.88 13.34 0.34
C PHE A 111 26.33 11.99 -0.21
N THR A 112 25.64 11.23 0.63
CA THR A 112 25.02 9.95 0.23
C THR A 112 23.86 10.17 -0.74
N LEU A 113 23.06 11.21 -0.51
CA LEU A 113 21.91 11.56 -1.34
C LEU A 113 22.35 12.13 -2.70
N ASP A 114 23.38 12.96 -2.74
CA ASP A 114 23.98 13.49 -3.97
C ASP A 114 24.50 12.36 -4.86
N ALA A 115 25.21 11.40 -4.27
CA ALA A 115 25.72 10.23 -4.99
C ALA A 115 24.58 9.35 -5.52
N ALA A 116 23.51 9.16 -4.74
CA ALA A 116 22.34 8.40 -5.17
C ALA A 116 21.61 9.08 -6.35
N LEU A 117 21.38 10.39 -6.27
CA LEU A 117 20.75 11.16 -7.34
C LEU A 117 21.61 11.18 -8.60
N ALA A 118 22.92 11.43 -8.48
CA ALA A 118 23.83 11.40 -9.61
C ALA A 118 23.81 10.03 -10.31
N GLY A 119 23.80 8.93 -9.54
CA GLY A 119 23.67 7.58 -10.05
C GLY A 119 22.37 7.36 -10.83
N SER A 120 21.22 7.72 -10.25
CA SER A 120 19.91 7.64 -10.93
C SER A 120 19.89 8.44 -12.23
N LEU A 121 20.31 9.71 -12.18
CA LEU A 121 20.23 10.59 -13.35
C LEU A 121 21.22 10.19 -14.45
N SER A 122 22.40 9.66 -14.12
CA SER A 122 23.38 9.24 -15.14
C SER A 122 22.92 8.05 -16.00
N ALA A 123 21.97 7.25 -15.49
CA ALA A 123 21.39 6.13 -16.22
C ALA A 123 20.34 6.57 -17.25
N MET A 124 19.93 7.85 -17.22
CA MET A 124 18.87 8.41 -18.06
C MET A 124 19.46 9.25 -19.21
N PRO A 125 18.91 9.15 -20.44
CA PRO A 125 19.35 9.96 -21.57
C PRO A 125 19.27 11.46 -21.26
N ASP A 126 20.29 12.20 -21.66
CA ASP A 126 20.26 13.66 -21.55
C ASP A 126 19.26 14.27 -22.54
N GLY A 127 18.59 15.35 -22.14
CA GLY A 127 17.62 16.05 -22.98
C GLY A 127 16.60 16.85 -22.17
N THR A 128 15.69 17.47 -22.90
CA THR A 128 14.60 18.29 -22.33
C THR A 128 13.74 17.48 -21.38
N ALA A 129 13.32 16.26 -21.75
CA ALA A 129 12.50 15.40 -20.88
C ALA A 129 13.12 15.17 -19.49
N LYS A 130 14.44 14.90 -19.42
CA LYS A 130 15.16 14.74 -18.16
C LYS A 130 15.24 16.03 -17.36
N THR A 131 15.51 17.15 -18.04
CA THR A 131 15.60 18.48 -17.41
C THR A 131 14.25 18.89 -16.80
N ASP A 132 13.17 18.70 -17.56
CA ASP A 132 11.80 18.98 -17.13
C ASP A 132 11.38 18.04 -15.99
N GLY A 133 11.78 16.77 -16.05
CA GLY A 133 11.57 15.81 -14.96
C GLY A 133 12.24 16.26 -13.67
N ILE A 134 13.49 16.73 -13.72
CA ILE A 134 14.19 17.29 -12.55
C ILE A 134 13.45 18.52 -12.00
N ALA A 135 13.04 19.46 -12.85
CA ALA A 135 12.28 20.63 -12.42
C ALA A 135 10.97 20.23 -11.73
N LEU A 136 10.21 19.31 -12.34
CA LEU A 136 8.96 18.78 -11.81
C LEU A 136 9.14 18.08 -10.46
N GLY A 137 10.16 17.23 -10.32
CA GLY A 137 10.43 16.53 -9.07
C GLY A 137 10.76 17.50 -7.92
N ASN A 138 11.49 18.58 -8.21
CA ASN A 138 11.76 19.63 -7.23
C ASN A 138 10.48 20.33 -6.77
N GLU A 139 9.59 20.67 -7.71
CA GLU A 139 8.32 21.33 -7.42
C GLU A 139 7.39 20.46 -6.58
N ALA A 140 7.17 19.20 -7.00
CA ALA A 140 6.35 18.24 -6.27
C ALA A 140 6.85 18.03 -4.82
N ALA A 141 8.16 17.87 -4.62
CA ALA A 141 8.75 17.78 -3.29
C ALA A 141 8.55 19.06 -2.46
N GLY A 142 8.69 20.23 -3.09
CA GLY A 142 8.44 21.53 -2.44
C GLY A 142 7.01 21.66 -1.91
N VAL A 143 6.02 21.24 -2.70
CA VAL A 143 4.60 21.23 -2.28
C VAL A 143 4.40 20.35 -1.05
N ILE A 144 4.94 19.13 -1.04
CA ILE A 144 4.79 18.21 0.10
C ILE A 144 5.53 18.71 1.35
N LEU A 145 6.73 19.27 1.20
CA LEU A 145 7.47 19.89 2.31
C LEU A 145 6.67 21.05 2.92
N ALA A 146 6.12 21.94 2.08
CA ALA A 146 5.31 23.07 2.53
C ALA A 146 4.03 22.62 3.23
N LEU A 147 3.31 21.65 2.64
CA LEU A 147 2.10 21.06 3.22
C LEU A 147 2.34 20.50 4.62
N ARG A 148 3.52 19.89 4.84
CA ARG A 148 3.84 19.24 6.11
C ARG A 148 4.63 20.13 7.08
N ALA A 149 4.99 21.35 6.71
CA ALA A 149 5.82 22.23 7.54
C ALA A 149 5.23 22.52 8.94
N ASN A 150 3.90 22.62 9.03
CA ASN A 150 3.17 22.97 10.26
C ASN A 150 2.13 21.91 10.65
N ASP A 151 2.41 20.65 10.36
CA ASP A 151 1.47 19.54 10.56
C ASP A 151 1.40 19.03 12.01
N GLY A 152 1.95 19.75 12.99
CA GLY A 152 1.96 19.37 14.40
C GLY A 152 3.06 18.38 14.81
N SER A 153 3.85 17.85 13.86
CA SER A 153 4.87 16.82 14.16
C SER A 153 6.01 17.31 15.06
N THR A 154 6.34 18.60 14.99
CA THR A 154 7.38 19.27 15.78
C THR A 154 6.84 19.99 17.02
N ALA A 155 5.52 19.92 17.27
CA ALA A 155 4.93 20.56 18.43
C ALA A 155 5.49 19.98 19.74
N THR A 156 5.76 20.83 20.72
CA THR A 156 6.13 20.38 22.06
C THR A 156 4.90 20.37 22.94
N VAL A 157 4.54 19.20 23.47
CA VAL A 157 3.40 19.03 24.37
C VAL A 157 3.91 18.55 25.72
N ARG A 158 3.52 19.26 26.78
CA ARG A 158 3.76 18.79 28.15
C ARG A 158 2.85 17.61 28.43
N TYR A 159 3.45 16.48 28.79
CA TYR A 159 2.74 15.30 29.25
C TYR A 159 3.10 14.99 30.69
N THR A 160 2.09 14.79 31.53
CA THR A 160 2.25 14.38 32.92
C THR A 160 1.58 13.02 33.09
N PRO A 161 2.34 11.94 33.37
CA PRO A 161 1.75 10.64 33.64
C PRO A 161 0.75 10.73 34.80
N GLY A 162 -0.33 9.97 34.70
CA GLY A 162 -1.27 9.83 35.81
C GLY A 162 -0.74 8.87 36.87
N SER A 163 -1.62 8.40 37.75
CA SER A 163 -1.29 7.41 38.77
C SER A 163 -2.50 6.53 39.08
N GLY A 164 -2.25 5.38 39.72
CA GLY A 164 -3.28 4.44 40.13
C GLY A 164 -3.53 3.30 39.12
N PRO A 165 -4.41 2.34 39.48
CA PRO A 165 -4.71 1.16 38.68
C PRO A 165 -5.23 1.53 37.30
N GLY A 166 -4.78 0.80 36.27
CA GLY A 166 -5.18 1.03 34.88
C GLY A 166 -4.50 2.22 34.19
N VAL A 167 -3.76 3.07 34.90
CA VAL A 167 -3.16 4.29 34.33
C VAL A 167 -1.67 4.10 34.04
N TRP A 168 -1.24 4.51 32.84
CA TRP A 168 0.15 4.41 32.42
C TRP A 168 1.06 5.30 33.26
N VAL A 169 2.16 4.70 33.68
CA VAL A 169 3.31 5.34 34.31
C VAL A 169 4.58 4.90 33.56
N PRO A 170 5.68 5.68 33.63
CA PRO A 170 6.97 5.24 33.14
C PRO A 170 7.37 3.89 33.72
N THR A 171 7.94 3.01 32.89
CA THR A 171 8.21 1.61 33.25
C THR A 171 9.70 1.34 33.45
N PRO A 172 10.08 0.34 34.26
CA PRO A 172 11.47 -0.07 34.41
C PRO A 172 12.08 -0.57 33.07
N PRO A 173 13.42 -0.57 32.93
CA PRO A 173 14.38 -0.09 33.93
C PRO A 173 14.62 1.43 33.88
N ALA A 174 14.32 2.09 32.76
CA ALA A 174 14.72 3.47 32.53
C ALA A 174 13.74 4.51 33.10
N PHE A 175 12.47 4.14 33.30
CA PHE A 175 11.41 5.07 33.69
C PHE A 175 11.36 6.31 32.77
N ALA A 176 11.58 6.08 31.48
CA ALA A 176 11.71 7.13 30.49
C ALA A 176 10.38 7.90 30.29
N PRO A 177 10.44 9.21 29.97
CA PRO A 177 9.25 10.00 29.64
C PRO A 177 8.47 9.43 28.46
N ALA A 178 7.17 9.76 28.39
CA ALA A 178 6.32 9.34 27.29
C ALA A 178 6.84 9.86 25.94
N VAL A 179 6.98 8.96 24.96
CA VAL A 179 7.50 9.29 23.64
C VAL A 179 6.44 9.97 22.78
N LEU A 180 6.80 11.17 22.31
CA LEU A 180 6.06 11.99 21.35
C LEU A 180 4.55 12.13 21.67
N PRO A 181 4.17 12.65 22.86
CA PRO A 181 2.77 12.84 23.20
C PRO A 181 2.02 13.77 22.23
N GLN A 182 2.74 14.63 21.50
CA GLN A 182 2.16 15.49 20.48
C GLN A 182 1.67 14.75 19.24
N TRP A 183 2.10 13.50 19.00
CA TRP A 183 1.83 12.83 17.73
C TRP A 183 0.33 12.63 17.45
N ARG A 184 -0.48 12.64 18.52
CA ARG A 184 -1.95 12.65 18.45
C ARG A 184 -2.56 13.88 17.78
N TYR A 185 -1.78 14.94 17.58
CA TYR A 185 -2.21 16.20 16.95
C TYR A 185 -1.64 16.37 15.54
N VAL A 186 -0.92 15.36 15.03
CA VAL A 186 -0.35 15.45 13.69
C VAL A 186 -1.48 15.40 12.67
N THR A 187 -1.47 16.33 11.71
CA THR A 187 -2.43 16.35 10.61
C THR A 187 -2.37 15.00 9.87
N PRO A 188 -3.45 14.24 9.76
CA PRO A 188 -3.43 12.97 9.04
C PRO A 188 -3.17 13.14 7.53
N TRP A 189 -2.94 12.02 6.86
CA TRP A 189 -2.74 11.92 5.40
C TRP A 189 -4.04 11.60 4.69
N THR A 190 -4.66 10.49 5.08
CA THR A 190 -5.88 9.94 4.48
C THR A 190 -7.07 9.96 5.44
N MET A 191 -6.81 10.16 6.74
CA MET A 191 -7.86 10.32 7.75
C MET A 191 -8.36 11.76 7.82
N THR A 192 -9.62 11.94 8.26
CA THR A 192 -10.19 13.27 8.46
C THR A 192 -9.75 13.92 9.79
N ALA A 193 -9.42 13.09 10.78
CA ALA A 193 -8.92 13.51 12.09
C ALA A 193 -8.17 12.34 12.76
N PRO A 194 -7.24 12.59 13.70
CA PRO A 194 -6.53 11.53 14.43
C PRO A 194 -7.45 10.49 15.09
N GLU A 195 -8.59 10.95 15.60
CA GLU A 195 -9.58 10.13 16.31
C GLU A 195 -10.54 9.36 15.40
N GLN A 196 -10.45 9.50 14.07
CA GLN A 196 -11.42 8.91 13.14
C GLN A 196 -11.58 7.39 13.33
N PHE A 197 -10.49 6.70 13.67
CA PHE A 197 -10.48 5.26 13.94
C PHE A 197 -10.18 4.92 15.40
N ARG A 198 -10.35 5.87 16.33
CA ARG A 198 -10.19 5.60 17.76
C ARG A 198 -11.19 4.51 18.17
N PRO A 199 -10.74 3.41 18.81
CA PRO A 199 -11.63 2.34 19.23
C PRO A 199 -12.43 2.74 20.47
N GLY A 200 -13.22 1.83 21.03
CA GLY A 200 -13.74 2.00 22.40
C GLY A 200 -12.64 1.97 23.47
N PRO A 201 -12.97 2.17 24.75
CA PRO A 201 -12.00 2.11 25.83
C PRO A 201 -11.38 0.70 26.00
N PRO A 202 -10.23 0.58 26.70
CA PRO A 202 -9.68 -0.70 27.12
C PRO A 202 -10.69 -1.53 27.93
N LEU A 203 -10.41 -2.83 28.07
CA LEU A 203 -11.21 -3.71 28.91
C LEU A 203 -11.22 -3.22 30.36
N ALA A 204 -12.38 -3.30 31.01
CA ALA A 204 -12.50 -3.01 32.43
C ALA A 204 -11.63 -3.99 33.24
N LEU A 205 -10.92 -3.49 34.25
CA LEU A 205 -9.96 -4.28 35.03
C LEU A 205 -10.62 -5.46 35.75
N GLU A 206 -11.88 -5.34 36.16
CA GLU A 206 -12.63 -6.43 36.82
C GLU A 206 -13.27 -7.43 35.83
N SER A 207 -13.14 -7.21 34.52
CA SER A 207 -13.77 -8.07 33.53
C SER A 207 -13.03 -9.40 33.35
N ALA A 208 -13.78 -10.47 33.09
CA ALA A 208 -13.21 -11.78 32.78
C ALA A 208 -12.29 -11.76 31.55
N SER A 209 -12.59 -10.91 30.56
CA SER A 209 -11.72 -10.72 29.38
C SER A 209 -10.39 -10.07 29.75
N TYR A 210 -10.37 -9.09 30.66
CA TYR A 210 -9.11 -8.53 31.16
C TYR A 210 -8.30 -9.58 31.92
N THR A 211 -8.94 -10.37 32.78
CA THR A 211 -8.29 -11.49 33.49
C THR A 211 -7.64 -12.48 32.52
N ALA A 212 -8.30 -12.81 31.41
CA ALA A 212 -7.75 -13.71 30.39
C ALA A 212 -6.49 -13.12 29.74
N ASP A 213 -6.54 -11.86 29.31
CA ASP A 213 -5.39 -11.15 28.73
C ASP A 213 -4.24 -11.01 29.73
N PHE A 214 -4.57 -10.73 30.99
CA PHE A 214 -3.61 -10.63 32.10
C PHE A 214 -2.85 -11.94 32.29
N ASN A 215 -3.57 -13.05 32.43
CA ASN A 215 -2.98 -14.36 32.66
C ASN A 215 -2.17 -14.86 31.45
N GLU A 216 -2.63 -14.57 30.22
CA GLU A 216 -1.87 -14.88 29.01
C GLU A 216 -0.50 -14.19 29.01
N ILE A 217 -0.46 -12.87 29.24
CA ILE A 217 0.81 -12.15 29.26
C ILE A 217 1.67 -12.53 30.46
N LYS A 218 1.08 -12.70 31.64
CA LYS A 218 1.86 -13.08 32.82
C LYS A 218 2.62 -14.37 32.56
N ALA A 219 1.98 -15.35 31.91
CA ALA A 219 2.59 -16.62 31.53
C ALA A 219 3.59 -16.49 30.37
N LEU A 220 3.22 -15.87 29.25
CA LEU A 220 4.03 -15.87 28.02
C LEU A 220 5.05 -14.75 27.96
N GLY A 221 4.76 -13.59 28.55
CA GLY A 221 5.56 -12.37 28.44
C GLY A 221 6.74 -12.29 29.40
N ALA A 222 6.78 -13.15 30.43
CA ALA A 222 7.81 -13.12 31.46
C ALA A 222 9.22 -13.32 30.89
N LEU A 223 10.21 -12.60 31.43
CA LEU A 223 11.62 -12.70 31.07
C LEU A 223 12.11 -14.15 31.12
N ASN A 224 11.74 -14.85 32.19
CA ASN A 224 12.06 -16.24 32.51
C ASN A 224 10.83 -17.16 32.35
N SER A 225 9.97 -16.91 31.37
CA SER A 225 8.79 -17.74 31.10
C SER A 225 9.15 -19.22 30.89
N SER A 226 8.47 -20.11 31.61
CA SER A 226 8.49 -21.55 31.39
C SER A 226 7.41 -22.04 30.41
N THR A 227 6.52 -21.15 29.98
CA THR A 227 5.39 -21.45 29.09
C THR A 227 5.67 -21.03 27.65
N ARG A 228 6.39 -19.92 27.45
CA ARG A 228 6.76 -19.40 26.12
C ARG A 228 7.69 -20.38 25.42
N THR A 229 7.35 -20.79 24.20
CA THR A 229 8.19 -21.68 23.39
C THR A 229 9.44 -20.96 22.85
N PRO A 230 10.49 -21.71 22.44
CA PRO A 230 11.63 -21.11 21.74
C PRO A 230 11.22 -20.34 20.48
N GLU A 231 10.29 -20.89 19.68
CA GLU A 231 9.77 -20.21 18.48
C GLU A 231 9.07 -18.90 18.83
N GLN A 232 8.25 -18.85 19.89
CA GLN A 232 7.62 -17.60 20.34
C GLN A 232 8.65 -16.56 20.81
N THR A 233 9.78 -17.01 21.35
CA THR A 233 10.90 -16.13 21.71
C THR A 233 11.57 -15.57 20.45
N ASP A 234 11.85 -16.40 19.46
CA ASP A 234 12.38 -15.95 18.16
C ASP A 234 11.41 -14.96 17.47
N ILE A 235 10.11 -15.24 17.45
CA ILE A 235 9.07 -14.34 16.93
C ILE A 235 9.09 -12.98 17.65
N ALA A 236 9.16 -13.00 18.99
CA ALA A 236 9.21 -11.77 19.79
C ALA A 236 10.45 -10.93 19.47
N LEU A 237 11.63 -11.55 19.37
CA LEU A 237 12.88 -10.86 19.05
C LEU A 237 12.90 -10.36 17.60
N PHE A 238 12.38 -11.15 16.66
CA PHE A 238 12.27 -10.78 15.25
C PHE A 238 11.48 -9.47 15.08
N HIS A 239 10.24 -9.43 15.58
CA HIS A 239 9.35 -8.28 15.44
C HIS A 239 9.70 -7.10 16.36
N ASN A 240 10.68 -7.24 17.26
CA ASN A 240 11.19 -6.13 18.07
C ASN A 240 12.49 -5.51 17.52
N SER A 241 13.08 -6.13 16.48
CA SER A 241 14.32 -5.67 15.85
C SER A 241 14.13 -4.49 14.91
N GLU A 242 12.93 -4.34 14.34
CA GLU A 242 12.64 -3.35 13.31
C GLU A 242 11.18 -2.90 13.39
N ALA A 243 10.95 -1.61 13.09
CA ALA A 243 9.60 -1.08 12.98
C ALA A 243 8.85 -1.72 11.80
N PRO A 244 7.60 -2.20 11.98
CA PRO A 244 6.86 -2.94 10.93
C PRO A 244 6.72 -2.19 9.60
N GLY A 245 6.72 -0.85 9.59
CA GLY A 245 6.67 -0.06 8.37
C GLY A 245 7.88 -0.23 7.44
N PHE A 246 9.09 -0.41 7.99
CA PHE A 246 10.29 -0.70 7.18
C PHE A 246 10.26 -2.11 6.61
N THR A 247 9.79 -3.06 7.43
CA THR A 247 9.61 -4.44 7.03
C THR A 247 8.60 -4.56 5.89
N LEU A 248 7.44 -3.90 6.00
CA LEU A 248 6.42 -3.86 4.95
C LEU A 248 6.88 -3.11 3.70
N SER A 249 7.69 -2.06 3.83
CA SER A 249 8.34 -1.41 2.68
C SER A 249 9.30 -2.35 1.94
N SER A 250 10.02 -3.20 2.69
CA SER A 250 10.90 -4.20 2.09
C SER A 250 10.10 -5.33 1.42
N ALA A 251 8.98 -5.74 2.02
CA ALA A 251 8.03 -6.67 1.40
C ALA A 251 7.42 -6.08 0.11
N ALA A 252 7.09 -4.79 0.10
CA ALA A 252 6.62 -4.08 -1.10
C ALA A 252 7.65 -4.14 -2.23
N ARG A 253 8.91 -3.82 -1.95
CA ARG A 253 10.00 -3.92 -2.93
C ARG A 253 10.19 -5.34 -3.45
N PHE A 254 10.11 -6.34 -2.58
CA PHE A 254 10.16 -7.74 -2.98
C PHE A 254 8.98 -8.08 -3.91
N ALA A 255 7.79 -7.62 -3.59
CA ALA A 255 6.60 -7.87 -4.40
C ALA A 255 6.69 -7.22 -5.79
N VAL A 256 7.13 -5.96 -5.88
CA VAL A 256 7.35 -5.27 -7.16
C VAL A 256 8.45 -5.94 -7.97
N ALA A 257 9.53 -6.42 -7.36
CA ALA A 257 10.57 -7.15 -8.07
C ALA A 257 10.06 -8.49 -8.65
N ALA A 258 9.16 -9.17 -7.94
CA ALA A 258 8.57 -10.44 -8.40
C ALA A 258 7.44 -10.23 -9.42
N HIS A 259 6.68 -9.15 -9.30
CA HIS A 259 5.56 -8.77 -10.17
C HIS A 259 5.68 -7.28 -10.53
N PRO A 260 6.48 -6.94 -11.55
CA PRO A 260 6.74 -5.55 -11.93
C PRO A 260 5.46 -4.78 -12.24
N LEU A 261 5.40 -3.55 -11.73
CA LEU A 261 4.30 -2.61 -11.94
C LEU A 261 4.72 -1.53 -12.94
N ARG A 262 3.75 -0.80 -13.53
CA ARG A 262 4.10 0.48 -14.21
C ARG A 262 4.69 1.42 -13.16
N LEU A 263 5.55 2.34 -13.59
CA LEU A 263 6.20 3.28 -12.67
C LEU A 263 5.20 4.06 -11.80
N VAL A 264 4.09 4.53 -12.40
CA VAL A 264 3.03 5.26 -11.70
C VAL A 264 2.29 4.37 -10.67
N ASP A 265 2.10 3.09 -10.97
CA ASP A 265 1.46 2.13 -10.06
C ASP A 265 2.39 1.79 -8.88
N SER A 266 3.69 1.66 -9.12
CA SER A 266 4.71 1.51 -8.06
C SER A 266 4.74 2.75 -7.16
N ALA A 267 4.76 3.96 -7.76
CA ALA A 267 4.72 5.21 -7.00
C ALA A 267 3.44 5.32 -6.15
N ARG A 268 2.29 4.96 -6.72
CA ARG A 268 1.00 4.90 -6.03
C ARG A 268 1.01 3.91 -4.86
N LEU A 269 1.52 2.70 -5.07
CA LEU A 269 1.63 1.67 -4.04
C LEU A 269 2.43 2.19 -2.84
N PHE A 270 3.63 2.73 -3.08
CA PHE A 270 4.48 3.20 -1.99
C PHE A 270 3.92 4.46 -1.30
N ALA A 271 3.24 5.35 -2.03
CA ALA A 271 2.55 6.49 -1.43
C ALA A 271 1.43 6.01 -0.50
N LEU A 272 0.52 5.14 -0.97
CA LEU A 272 -0.58 4.61 -0.15
C LEU A 272 -0.07 3.82 1.05
N LEU A 273 0.95 2.98 0.87
CA LEU A 273 1.55 2.20 1.95
C LEU A 273 2.07 3.12 3.07
N ASN A 274 2.86 4.12 2.71
CA ASN A 274 3.50 4.98 3.71
C ASN A 274 2.52 6.00 4.32
N MET A 275 1.53 6.49 3.57
CA MET A 275 0.42 7.27 4.14
C MET A 275 -0.39 6.45 5.15
N ALA A 276 -0.78 5.22 4.81
CA ALA A 276 -1.55 4.36 5.70
C ALA A 276 -0.77 3.99 6.97
N VAL A 277 0.54 3.73 6.85
CA VAL A 277 1.43 3.49 8.00
C VAL A 277 1.59 4.72 8.88
N ALA A 278 1.75 5.91 8.28
CA ALA A 278 1.84 7.16 9.04
C ALA A 278 0.52 7.47 9.77
N ASP A 279 -0.63 7.28 9.11
CA ASP A 279 -1.95 7.44 9.72
C ASP A 279 -2.24 6.43 10.83
N ALA A 280 -1.82 5.18 10.67
CA ALA A 280 -1.88 4.17 11.73
C ALA A 280 -1.14 4.65 12.99
N LEU A 281 0.02 5.29 12.84
CA LEU A 281 0.76 5.86 13.96
C LEU A 281 0.06 7.08 14.58
N ILE A 282 -0.52 7.96 13.76
CA ILE A 282 -1.30 9.10 14.25
C ILE A 282 -2.51 8.62 15.08
N SER A 283 -3.28 7.68 14.52
CA SER A 283 -4.50 7.17 15.16
C SER A 283 -4.20 6.39 16.45
N VAL A 284 -3.15 5.58 16.47
CA VAL A 284 -2.81 4.82 17.68
C VAL A 284 -2.20 5.72 18.77
N TRP A 285 -1.47 6.78 18.40
CA TRP A 285 -1.03 7.77 19.40
C TRP A 285 -2.20 8.53 19.98
N ASP A 286 -3.18 8.91 19.16
CA ASP A 286 -4.41 9.50 19.67
C ASP A 286 -5.12 8.59 20.69
N ALA A 287 -5.35 7.32 20.35
CA ALA A 287 -5.98 6.39 21.27
C ALA A 287 -5.13 6.16 22.55
N LYS A 288 -3.81 6.01 22.42
CA LYS A 288 -2.88 5.84 23.55
C LYS A 288 -2.96 6.95 24.56
N PHE A 289 -2.91 8.20 24.09
CA PHE A 289 -2.94 9.37 24.97
C PHE A 289 -4.35 9.80 25.34
N THR A 290 -5.39 9.19 24.76
CA THR A 290 -6.79 9.32 25.21
C THR A 290 -7.08 8.37 26.37
N TYR A 291 -6.69 7.10 26.25
CA TYR A 291 -6.99 6.10 27.28
C TYR A 291 -5.93 5.98 28.37
N ASN A 292 -4.70 6.35 28.04
CA ASN A 292 -3.57 6.32 28.95
C ASN A 292 -3.42 5.00 29.72
N PHE A 293 -3.64 3.87 29.04
CA PHE A 293 -3.73 2.56 29.70
C PHE A 293 -2.37 1.99 30.10
N TRP A 294 -2.31 1.40 31.28
CA TRP A 294 -1.07 0.84 31.84
C TRP A 294 -0.50 -0.35 31.07
N ARG A 295 0.82 -0.54 31.20
CA ARG A 295 1.56 -1.65 30.59
C ARG A 295 1.44 -2.91 31.45
N PRO A 296 1.61 -4.12 30.85
CA PRO A 296 1.57 -5.36 31.61
C PRO A 296 2.56 -5.42 32.77
N VAL A 297 3.77 -4.86 32.61
CA VAL A 297 4.75 -4.81 33.71
C VAL A 297 4.25 -4.05 34.93
N THR A 298 3.48 -2.97 34.74
CA THR A 298 2.88 -2.22 35.85
C THR A 298 1.70 -3.00 36.42
N ALA A 299 0.82 -3.47 35.55
CA ALA A 299 -0.39 -4.19 35.92
C ALA A 299 -0.10 -5.46 36.73
N ILE A 300 0.81 -6.32 36.25
CA ILE A 300 1.14 -7.60 36.90
C ILE A 300 1.81 -7.38 38.25
N ARG A 301 2.65 -6.35 38.38
CA ARG A 301 3.32 -6.04 39.65
C ARG A 301 2.39 -5.48 40.71
N ALA A 302 1.33 -4.79 40.31
CA ALA A 302 0.39 -4.09 41.17
C ALA A 302 -1.03 -4.66 41.07
N ALA A 303 -1.18 -5.93 40.72
CA ALA A 303 -2.50 -6.53 40.48
C ALA A 303 -3.36 -6.57 41.77
N ASP A 304 -2.73 -6.55 42.95
CA ASP A 304 -3.42 -6.37 44.23
C ASP A 304 -4.16 -5.03 44.37
N THR A 305 -3.94 -4.09 43.45
CA THR A 305 -4.60 -2.77 43.43
C THR A 305 -5.69 -2.63 42.38
N ASP A 306 -5.90 -3.60 41.49
CA ASP A 306 -6.77 -3.45 40.32
C ASP A 306 -8.25 -3.77 40.57
N GLY A 307 -8.60 -4.23 41.78
CA GLY A 307 -9.95 -4.60 42.18
C GLY A 307 -10.42 -5.96 41.66
N ASN A 308 -9.57 -6.71 40.96
CA ASN A 308 -9.91 -8.01 40.38
C ASN A 308 -9.30 -9.15 41.20
N PRO A 309 -10.11 -9.96 41.92
CA PRO A 309 -9.60 -11.06 42.73
C PRO A 309 -9.02 -12.23 41.91
N ALA A 310 -9.14 -12.19 40.57
CA ALA A 310 -8.65 -13.22 39.67
C ALA A 310 -7.31 -12.84 38.97
N THR A 311 -6.69 -11.72 39.35
CA THR A 311 -5.36 -11.30 38.87
C THR A 311 -4.35 -11.37 40.01
N ASP A 312 -3.51 -12.41 39.99
CA ASP A 312 -2.49 -12.56 41.02
C ASP A 312 -1.34 -11.56 40.81
N PRO A 313 -0.88 -10.82 41.83
CA PRO A 313 0.27 -9.94 41.71
C PRO A 313 1.58 -10.74 41.59
N ASP A 314 2.55 -10.18 40.88
CA ASP A 314 3.95 -10.62 40.90
C ASP A 314 4.86 -9.39 40.85
N PRO A 315 5.28 -8.87 42.03
CA PRO A 315 6.11 -7.66 42.12
C PRO A 315 7.47 -7.76 41.43
N ALA A 316 7.96 -8.99 41.18
CA ALA A 316 9.25 -9.25 40.54
C ALA A 316 9.13 -9.42 39.02
N TRP A 317 7.91 -9.55 38.48
CA TRP A 317 7.68 -9.83 37.06
C TRP A 317 8.38 -8.82 36.15
N LEU A 318 9.09 -9.31 35.14
CA LEU A 318 9.71 -8.50 34.10
C LEU A 318 9.32 -9.05 32.73
N PRO A 319 9.11 -8.18 31.73
CA PRO A 319 8.90 -8.61 30.35
C PRO A 319 10.21 -9.14 29.73
N LEU A 320 10.09 -9.94 28.66
CA LEU A 320 11.23 -10.45 27.87
C LEU A 320 12.18 -9.35 27.38
N ALA A 321 11.63 -8.19 27.00
CA ALA A 321 12.41 -7.06 26.52
C ALA A 321 11.98 -5.77 27.21
N ALA A 322 12.78 -4.70 27.11
CA ALA A 322 12.46 -3.42 27.73
C ALA A 322 11.14 -2.84 27.17
N THR A 323 10.22 -2.45 28.06
CA THR A 323 8.91 -1.93 27.67
C THR A 323 9.04 -0.57 26.98
N PRO A 324 8.44 -0.37 25.78
CA PRO A 324 8.50 0.92 25.11
C PRO A 324 7.80 2.03 25.92
N PRO A 325 8.41 3.23 26.06
CA PRO A 325 7.93 4.29 26.95
C PRO A 325 6.77 5.10 26.35
N HIS A 326 5.63 4.45 26.21
CA HIS A 326 4.35 5.05 25.82
C HIS A 326 3.18 4.19 26.33
N PRO A 327 1.96 4.75 26.45
CA PRO A 327 0.78 3.99 26.89
C PRO A 327 0.53 2.72 26.07
N GLU A 328 -0.12 1.75 26.70
CA GLU A 328 -0.27 0.40 26.16
C GLU A 328 -1.27 0.36 25.00
N TYR A 329 -2.47 0.88 25.21
CA TYR A 329 -3.61 0.57 24.37
C TYR A 329 -3.82 1.64 23.28
N PRO A 330 -4.01 1.27 22.00
CA PRO A 330 -3.86 -0.07 21.39
C PRO A 330 -2.43 -0.41 20.94
N ALA A 331 -2.17 -1.64 20.51
CA ALA A 331 -0.84 -2.10 20.11
C ALA A 331 -0.33 -1.48 18.79
N ALA A 332 0.69 -0.61 18.88
CA ALA A 332 1.22 0.14 17.74
C ALA A 332 1.81 -0.75 16.63
N HIS A 333 2.48 -1.85 16.96
CA HIS A 333 3.03 -2.73 15.93
C HIS A 333 1.92 -3.39 15.12
N THR A 334 0.84 -3.83 15.77
CA THR A 334 -0.24 -4.57 15.11
C THR A 334 -1.06 -3.68 14.18
N ILE A 335 -1.33 -2.43 14.56
CA ILE A 335 -2.03 -1.47 13.68
C ILE A 335 -1.20 -1.10 12.44
N ILE A 336 0.12 -0.90 12.58
CA ILE A 336 1.02 -0.62 11.44
C ILE A 336 1.09 -1.82 10.51
N SER A 337 1.29 -3.02 11.08
CA SER A 337 1.33 -4.28 10.33
C SER A 337 0.05 -4.47 9.51
N ALA A 338 -1.12 -4.29 10.14
CA ALA A 338 -2.41 -4.48 9.47
C ALA A 338 -2.68 -3.42 8.39
N ALA A 339 -2.31 -2.17 8.63
CA ALA A 339 -2.45 -1.10 7.63
C ALA A 339 -1.63 -1.40 6.38
N GLY A 340 -0.33 -1.69 6.53
CA GLY A 340 0.52 -1.98 5.38
C GLY A 340 0.19 -3.29 4.67
N ALA A 341 -0.13 -4.36 5.42
CA ALA A 341 -0.56 -5.63 4.83
C ALA A 341 -1.83 -5.47 3.99
N THR A 342 -2.78 -4.63 4.44
CA THR A 342 -4.01 -4.34 3.69
C THR A 342 -3.71 -3.65 2.36
N VAL A 343 -2.79 -2.68 2.34
CA VAL A 343 -2.39 -2.01 1.10
C VAL A 343 -1.71 -2.99 0.14
N LEU A 344 -0.78 -3.81 0.62
CA LEU A 344 -0.08 -4.79 -0.21
C LEU A 344 -1.02 -5.84 -0.79
N ALA A 345 -1.90 -6.41 0.03
CA ALA A 345 -2.88 -7.40 -0.40
C ALA A 345 -3.85 -6.85 -1.46
N SER A 346 -4.14 -5.54 -1.45
CA SER A 346 -5.01 -4.92 -2.45
C SER A 346 -4.38 -4.82 -3.85
N VAL A 347 -3.04 -4.79 -3.92
CA VAL A 347 -2.32 -4.62 -5.19
C VAL A 347 -1.88 -5.96 -5.77
N PHE A 348 -1.39 -6.87 -4.93
CA PHE A 348 -0.82 -8.14 -5.38
C PHE A 348 -1.69 -9.38 -5.08
N GLY A 349 -2.85 -9.17 -4.45
CA GLY A 349 -3.59 -10.26 -3.82
C GLY A 349 -3.02 -10.63 -2.45
N ASP A 350 -3.86 -11.18 -1.56
CA ASP A 350 -3.42 -11.55 -0.21
C ASP A 350 -2.53 -12.80 -0.23
N GLU A 351 -2.76 -13.74 -1.15
CA GLU A 351 -1.93 -14.95 -1.35
C GLU A 351 -0.64 -14.61 -2.08
N PHE A 352 0.31 -14.09 -1.32
CA PHE A 352 1.62 -13.70 -1.79
C PHE A 352 2.71 -14.19 -0.85
N THR A 353 3.59 -15.06 -1.35
CA THR A 353 4.71 -15.58 -0.56
C THR A 353 5.87 -14.60 -0.55
N PHE A 354 6.31 -14.17 0.63
CA PHE A 354 7.48 -13.30 0.78
C PHE A 354 8.32 -13.68 2.00
N THR A 355 9.60 -13.35 1.94
CA THR A 355 10.58 -13.66 2.98
C THR A 355 11.21 -12.38 3.50
N ILE A 356 11.28 -12.24 4.83
CA ILE A 356 11.90 -11.10 5.51
C ILE A 356 13.02 -11.61 6.41
N SER A 357 14.14 -10.88 6.42
CA SER A 357 15.24 -11.11 7.35
C SER A 357 15.27 -10.05 8.44
N SER A 358 15.69 -10.43 9.65
CA SER A 358 15.91 -9.51 10.76
C SER A 358 17.41 -9.43 11.10
N PRO A 359 17.97 -8.23 11.31
CA PRO A 359 19.33 -8.08 11.84
C PRO A 359 19.52 -8.69 13.24
N ALA A 360 18.46 -8.79 14.06
CA ALA A 360 18.53 -9.36 15.40
C ALA A 360 18.56 -10.90 15.38
N LEU A 361 18.16 -11.53 14.28
CA LEU A 361 18.21 -12.98 14.08
C LEU A 361 18.87 -13.33 12.73
N PRO A 362 20.18 -13.08 12.57
CA PRO A 362 20.89 -13.43 11.35
C PRO A 362 20.76 -14.93 11.03
N GLY A 363 20.45 -15.26 9.78
CA GLY A 363 20.30 -16.65 9.33
C GLY A 363 18.96 -17.30 9.70
N LYS A 364 18.03 -16.59 10.35
CA LYS A 364 16.66 -17.04 10.60
C LYS A 364 15.63 -16.14 9.89
N PRO A 365 15.57 -16.16 8.55
CA PRO A 365 14.54 -15.42 7.83
C PRO A 365 13.15 -16.00 8.15
N ARG A 366 12.11 -15.18 8.02
CA ARG A 366 10.72 -15.57 8.18
C ARG A 366 9.99 -15.48 6.87
N THR A 367 9.30 -16.56 6.51
CA THR A 367 8.51 -16.67 5.28
C THR A 367 7.04 -16.64 5.63
N TYR A 368 6.29 -15.78 4.94
CA TYR A 368 4.85 -15.64 5.06
C TYR A 368 4.21 -16.11 3.75
N ALA A 369 3.08 -16.81 3.84
CA ALA A 369 2.32 -17.24 2.66
C ALA A 369 1.34 -16.16 2.18
N ARG A 370 0.92 -15.28 3.09
CA ARG A 370 0.03 -14.15 2.82
C ARG A 370 0.50 -12.87 3.50
N PHE A 371 0.16 -11.72 2.93
CA PHE A 371 0.38 -10.44 3.63
C PHE A 371 -0.40 -10.37 4.95
N SER A 372 -1.61 -10.94 4.98
CA SER A 372 -2.44 -11.02 6.19
C SER A 372 -1.89 -11.90 7.32
N ASP A 373 -0.88 -12.73 7.06
CA ASP A 373 -0.23 -13.53 8.12
C ASP A 373 0.69 -12.66 9.00
N PHE A 374 1.29 -11.60 8.43
CA PHE A 374 2.26 -10.75 9.13
C PHE A 374 1.68 -9.99 10.35
N PRO A 375 0.47 -9.38 10.28
CA PRO A 375 -0.17 -8.79 11.45
C PRO A 375 -0.49 -9.80 12.56
N GLY A 376 -0.87 -11.03 12.19
CA GLY A 376 -1.16 -12.11 13.14
C GLY A 376 0.08 -12.53 13.94
N GLU A 377 1.20 -12.70 13.25
CA GLU A 377 2.46 -12.99 13.91
C GLU A 377 2.98 -11.81 14.74
N SER A 378 2.83 -10.59 14.23
CA SER A 378 3.15 -9.36 14.96
C SER A 378 2.35 -9.28 16.27
N SER A 379 1.07 -9.66 16.28
CA SER A 379 0.27 -9.77 17.51
C SER A 379 0.88 -10.75 18.51
N LEU A 380 1.22 -11.97 18.07
CA LEU A 380 1.84 -12.98 18.92
C LEU A 380 3.16 -12.46 19.51
N ALA A 381 3.98 -11.80 18.69
CA ALA A 381 5.25 -11.23 19.12
C ALA A 381 5.09 -10.22 20.26
N ARG A 382 4.06 -9.36 20.23
CA ARG A 382 3.87 -8.33 21.27
C ARG A 382 3.44 -8.93 22.62
N ILE A 383 2.73 -10.05 22.60
CA ILE A 383 2.30 -10.79 23.79
C ILE A 383 3.49 -11.57 24.35
N ALA A 384 4.20 -12.32 23.50
CA ALA A 384 5.38 -13.08 23.88
C ALA A 384 6.52 -12.19 24.41
N ALA A 385 6.61 -10.93 23.95
CA ALA A 385 7.54 -9.94 24.47
C ALA A 385 7.11 -9.33 25.83
N GLY A 386 5.87 -9.53 26.26
CA GLY A 386 5.32 -8.96 27.50
C GLY A 386 4.84 -7.51 27.39
N PHE A 387 4.44 -7.05 26.20
CA PHE A 387 4.18 -5.63 25.95
C PHE A 387 2.72 -5.22 25.82
N HIS A 388 1.87 -6.09 25.26
CA HIS A 388 0.52 -5.74 24.83
C HIS A 388 -0.50 -6.85 25.08
N TRP A 389 -1.69 -6.46 25.54
CA TRP A 389 -2.85 -7.33 25.78
C TRP A 389 -3.39 -7.92 24.47
N ARG A 390 -3.97 -9.12 24.51
CA ARG A 390 -4.57 -9.77 23.34
C ARG A 390 -5.65 -8.90 22.71
N ASN A 391 -6.54 -8.32 23.52
CA ASN A 391 -7.56 -7.41 23.03
C ASN A 391 -6.94 -6.16 22.38
N SER A 392 -5.85 -5.64 22.96
CA SER A 392 -5.10 -4.51 22.40
C SER A 392 -4.56 -4.79 21.00
N THR A 393 -4.06 -6.01 20.75
CA THR A 393 -3.58 -6.40 19.42
C THR A 393 -4.73 -6.65 18.44
N VAL A 394 -5.82 -7.29 18.87
CA VAL A 394 -7.00 -7.55 18.02
C VAL A 394 -7.66 -6.24 17.58
N VAL A 395 -7.85 -5.30 18.50
CA VAL A 395 -8.42 -3.98 18.19
C VAL A 395 -7.50 -3.20 17.25
N ALA A 396 -6.19 -3.17 17.54
CA ALA A 396 -5.22 -2.51 16.69
C ALA A 396 -5.19 -3.08 15.26
N GLY A 397 -5.29 -4.40 15.09
CA GLY A 397 -5.38 -5.03 13.78
C GLY A 397 -6.61 -4.57 12.99
N LYS A 398 -7.77 -4.49 13.64
CA LYS A 398 -9.01 -3.97 13.01
C LYS A 398 -8.88 -2.51 12.59
N MET A 399 -8.32 -1.67 13.47
CA MET A 399 -8.05 -0.26 13.16
C MET A 399 -7.15 -0.13 11.93
N GLY A 400 -6.04 -0.86 11.90
CA GLY A 400 -5.03 -0.74 10.85
C GLY A 400 -5.60 -1.15 9.50
N ALA A 401 -6.32 -2.26 9.47
CA ALA A 401 -6.99 -2.71 8.25
C ALA A 401 -8.06 -1.71 7.74
N ALA A 402 -8.76 -1.04 8.66
CA ALA A 402 -9.74 0.00 8.28
C ALA A 402 -9.06 1.24 7.69
N ILE A 403 -7.92 1.67 8.25
CA ILE A 403 -7.10 2.78 7.72
C ILE A 403 -6.59 2.44 6.32
N GLY A 404 -6.02 1.24 6.13
CA GLY A 404 -5.54 0.79 4.82
C GLY A 404 -6.64 0.77 3.76
N ARG A 405 -7.82 0.23 4.08
CA ARG A 405 -8.98 0.24 3.16
C ARG A 405 -9.46 1.65 2.85
N GLN A 406 -9.45 2.56 3.83
CA GLN A 406 -9.86 3.94 3.58
C GLN A 406 -8.91 4.66 2.63
N ALA A 407 -7.59 4.52 2.82
CA ALA A 407 -6.59 5.12 1.94
C ALA A 407 -6.84 4.70 0.48
N LEU A 408 -7.03 3.39 0.25
CA LEU A 408 -7.32 2.81 -1.07
C LEU A 408 -8.64 3.32 -1.68
N ALA A 409 -9.68 3.46 -0.87
CA ALA A 409 -11.02 3.79 -1.35
C ALA A 409 -11.21 5.28 -1.67
N LYS A 410 -10.35 6.17 -1.15
CA LYS A 410 -10.56 7.62 -1.20
C LYS A 410 -9.44 8.42 -1.85
N TYR A 411 -8.22 7.88 -1.96
CA TYR A 411 -7.06 8.64 -2.41
C TYR A 411 -6.35 7.96 -3.57
N LEU A 412 -5.71 8.78 -4.40
CA LEU A 412 -4.95 8.36 -5.58
C LEU A 412 -5.81 7.47 -6.49
N ARG A 413 -7.05 7.89 -6.76
CA ARG A 413 -7.98 7.11 -7.56
C ARG A 413 -7.87 7.50 -9.01
N ASP A 414 -8.12 6.53 -9.88
CA ASP A 414 -8.50 6.86 -11.24
C ASP A 414 -9.96 7.32 -11.21
N ILE A 415 -10.22 8.44 -11.87
CA ILE A 415 -11.53 9.09 -11.96
C ILE A 415 -11.95 9.33 -13.41
N GLU A 416 -11.09 9.00 -14.37
CA GLU A 416 -11.37 9.22 -15.78
C GLU A 416 -11.94 7.91 -16.36
N PRO A 417 -13.10 7.94 -17.04
CA PRO A 417 -13.64 6.74 -17.65
C PRO A 417 -12.91 6.37 -18.94
N PRO A 418 -12.92 5.06 -19.33
CA PRO A 418 -12.39 4.64 -20.61
C PRO A 418 -13.01 5.41 -21.77
N THR A 419 -12.23 5.74 -22.79
CA THR A 419 -12.72 6.31 -24.05
C THR A 419 -12.98 5.21 -25.06
N ILE A 420 -14.24 5.08 -25.51
CA ILE A 420 -14.60 4.16 -26.59
C ILE A 420 -14.27 4.82 -27.93
N ILE A 421 -13.32 4.24 -28.67
CA ILE A 421 -12.88 4.76 -29.97
C ILE A 421 -13.39 3.94 -31.16
N GLY A 422 -14.02 2.78 -30.91
CA GLY A 422 -14.69 2.01 -31.95
C GLY A 422 -15.66 0.96 -31.41
N VAL A 423 -16.85 0.88 -32.01
CA VAL A 423 -17.84 -0.18 -31.76
C VAL A 423 -18.36 -0.69 -33.10
N VAL A 424 -18.17 -1.98 -33.38
CA VAL A 424 -18.51 -2.58 -34.67
C VAL A 424 -19.26 -3.89 -34.47
N PRO A 425 -20.50 -4.04 -34.98
CA PRO A 425 -21.20 -5.31 -34.92
C PRO A 425 -20.69 -6.23 -36.03
N SER A 426 -20.62 -7.53 -35.76
CA SER A 426 -20.23 -8.54 -36.76
C SER A 426 -21.22 -8.61 -37.92
N VAL A 427 -22.47 -8.21 -37.67
CA VAL A 427 -23.52 -8.08 -38.67
C VAL A 427 -24.11 -6.67 -38.59
N LYS A 428 -23.97 -5.88 -39.66
CA LYS A 428 -24.56 -4.53 -39.76
C LYS A 428 -26.00 -4.54 -40.27
N GLU A 429 -26.36 -5.56 -41.05
CA GLU A 429 -27.67 -5.68 -41.70
C GLU A 429 -28.21 -7.12 -41.55
N LEU A 430 -29.43 -7.25 -41.04
CA LEU A 430 -30.17 -8.51 -40.92
C LEU A 430 -31.05 -8.72 -42.16
N TRP A 431 -30.77 -9.77 -42.93
CA TRP A 431 -31.54 -10.11 -44.12
C TRP A 431 -31.43 -11.59 -44.49
N PRO A 432 -32.50 -12.24 -45.01
CA PRO A 432 -33.86 -11.71 -45.20
C PRO A 432 -34.65 -11.57 -43.89
N PRO A 433 -35.71 -10.75 -43.84
CA PRO A 433 -36.59 -10.62 -42.68
C PRO A 433 -37.45 -11.89 -42.53
N ASN A 434 -36.84 -12.96 -42.02
CA ASN A 434 -37.37 -14.32 -41.96
C ASN A 434 -37.72 -14.76 -40.53
N HIS A 435 -37.78 -13.81 -39.60
CA HIS A 435 -38.13 -14.00 -38.20
C HIS A 435 -37.17 -14.89 -37.40
N ARG A 436 -35.98 -15.21 -37.94
CA ARG A 436 -34.96 -15.98 -37.22
C ARG A 436 -34.10 -15.06 -36.37
N LEU A 437 -33.69 -15.55 -35.20
CA LEU A 437 -32.63 -14.94 -34.41
C LEU A 437 -31.29 -15.13 -35.12
N VAL A 438 -30.56 -14.05 -35.28
CA VAL A 438 -29.22 -14.01 -35.86
C VAL A 438 -28.24 -13.66 -34.74
N PRO A 439 -27.23 -14.50 -34.48
CA PRO A 439 -26.19 -14.16 -33.52
C PRO A 439 -25.35 -13.00 -34.05
N VAL A 440 -25.21 -11.96 -33.24
CA VAL A 440 -24.39 -10.78 -33.49
C VAL A 440 -23.39 -10.65 -32.34
N THR A 441 -22.12 -10.46 -32.69
CA THR A 441 -21.07 -10.11 -31.73
C THR A 441 -20.66 -8.66 -31.95
N VAL A 442 -20.22 -7.98 -30.90
CA VAL A 442 -19.78 -6.58 -30.97
C VAL A 442 -18.29 -6.51 -30.66
N ALA A 443 -17.50 -6.02 -31.62
CA ALA A 443 -16.11 -5.68 -31.39
C ALA A 443 -16.02 -4.26 -30.83
N VAL A 444 -15.28 -4.09 -29.74
CA VAL A 444 -15.10 -2.81 -29.04
C VAL A 444 -13.61 -2.49 -28.97
N ILE A 445 -13.27 -1.25 -29.27
CA ILE A 445 -11.94 -0.69 -29.06
C ILE A 445 -12.12 0.47 -28.09
N ALA A 446 -11.51 0.36 -26.91
CA ALA A 446 -11.49 1.38 -25.90
C ALA A 446 -10.05 1.59 -25.41
N THR A 447 -9.74 2.81 -25.00
CA THR A 447 -8.46 3.21 -24.40
C THR A 447 -8.73 3.92 -23.10
N ASP A 448 -7.84 3.78 -22.13
CA ASP A 448 -7.92 4.45 -20.85
C ASP A 448 -6.53 4.97 -20.44
N ASN A 449 -6.48 6.06 -19.69
CA ASN A 449 -5.23 6.69 -19.22
C ASN A 449 -4.53 5.84 -18.14
N CYS A 450 -5.29 5.05 -17.39
CA CYS A 450 -4.82 4.25 -16.26
C CYS A 450 -4.92 2.75 -16.48
N ASP A 451 -6.00 2.28 -17.07
CA ASP A 451 -6.31 0.87 -17.25
C ASP A 451 -5.88 0.39 -18.64
N PRO A 452 -4.84 -0.46 -18.75
CA PRO A 452 -4.44 -0.98 -20.06
C PRO A 452 -5.47 -1.93 -20.68
N ALA A 453 -6.48 -2.38 -19.93
CA ALA A 453 -7.43 -3.40 -20.37
C ALA A 453 -8.86 -3.17 -19.83
N PRO A 454 -9.53 -2.05 -20.20
CA PRO A 454 -10.92 -1.81 -19.81
C PRO A 454 -11.84 -2.91 -20.33
N THR A 455 -12.83 -3.29 -19.52
CA THR A 455 -13.81 -4.33 -19.86
C THR A 455 -15.00 -3.73 -20.59
N ALA A 456 -15.64 -4.50 -21.47
CA ALA A 456 -16.79 -4.02 -22.26
C ALA A 456 -17.95 -5.00 -22.26
N GLU A 457 -19.18 -4.48 -22.22
CA GLU A 457 -20.40 -5.30 -22.28
C GLU A 457 -21.58 -4.54 -22.92
N ILE A 458 -22.55 -5.28 -23.48
CA ILE A 458 -23.83 -4.78 -23.95
C ILE A 458 -24.75 -4.70 -22.74
N ILE A 459 -25.15 -3.48 -22.38
CA ILE A 459 -26.01 -3.21 -21.22
C ILE A 459 -27.48 -3.05 -21.59
N GLU A 460 -27.77 -2.71 -22.84
CA GLU A 460 -29.13 -2.45 -23.31
C GLU A 460 -29.26 -2.72 -24.81
N VAL A 461 -30.45 -3.18 -25.22
CA VAL A 461 -30.85 -3.26 -26.62
C VAL A 461 -32.22 -2.61 -26.75
N THR A 462 -32.35 -1.66 -27.67
CA THR A 462 -33.62 -1.03 -28.03
C THR A 462 -33.95 -1.25 -29.50
N SER A 463 -35.23 -1.10 -29.84
CA SER A 463 -35.73 -1.23 -31.21
C SER A 463 -36.47 0.05 -31.61
N SER A 464 -36.29 0.49 -32.85
CA SER A 464 -37.06 1.60 -33.44
C SER A 464 -38.52 1.25 -33.74
N GLU A 465 -38.87 -0.03 -33.70
CA GLU A 465 -40.22 -0.54 -33.91
C GLU A 465 -40.73 -1.22 -32.64
N ALA A 466 -42.05 -1.19 -32.43
CA ALA A 466 -42.66 -1.84 -31.28
C ALA A 466 -42.40 -3.36 -31.28
N LEU A 467 -42.29 -3.92 -30.08
CA LEU A 467 -42.12 -5.35 -29.82
C LEU A 467 -43.38 -6.18 -30.12
N THR A 468 -44.55 -5.52 -30.27
CA THR A 468 -45.84 -6.16 -30.54
C THR A 468 -46.70 -5.31 -31.50
N GLY A 469 -47.02 -5.87 -32.68
CA GLY A 469 -47.68 -5.23 -33.82
C GLY A 469 -48.16 -6.23 -34.88
N ARG A 470 -48.79 -5.74 -35.96
CA ARG A 470 -49.34 -6.60 -37.04
C ARG A 470 -48.21 -7.19 -37.89
N GLY A 471 -47.91 -8.47 -37.66
CA GLY A 471 -46.82 -9.22 -38.32
C GLY A 471 -45.91 -9.94 -37.32
N ASP A 472 -46.04 -9.61 -36.04
CA ASP A 472 -45.10 -10.05 -35.00
C ASP A 472 -45.39 -11.45 -34.49
N PHE A 473 -44.32 -12.18 -34.19
CA PHE A 473 -44.36 -13.39 -33.37
C PHE A 473 -44.33 -12.99 -31.89
N ALA A 474 -45.04 -13.69 -31.00
CA ALA A 474 -45.11 -13.37 -29.55
C ALA A 474 -43.79 -13.58 -28.77
N ALA A 475 -42.65 -13.73 -29.44
CA ALA A 475 -41.36 -14.07 -28.86
C ALA A 475 -40.41 -12.86 -28.87
N SER A 476 -39.47 -12.79 -27.91
CA SER A 476 -38.51 -11.69 -27.78
C SER A 476 -37.77 -11.40 -29.09
N ASP A 477 -37.62 -10.12 -29.42
CA ASP A 477 -36.90 -9.65 -30.63
C ASP A 477 -35.38 -9.64 -30.46
N TRP A 478 -34.90 -9.77 -29.23
CA TRP A 478 -33.50 -9.96 -28.93
C TRP A 478 -33.27 -10.75 -27.65
N GLU A 479 -32.04 -11.23 -27.48
CA GLU A 479 -31.55 -11.89 -26.26
C GLU A 479 -30.06 -11.60 -26.14
N ILE A 480 -29.61 -10.96 -25.05
CA ILE A 480 -28.19 -10.78 -24.76
C ILE A 480 -27.65 -12.13 -24.28
N THR A 481 -26.68 -12.69 -25.00
CA THR A 481 -26.16 -14.05 -24.79
C THR A 481 -24.79 -14.11 -24.13
N GLY A 482 -24.17 -12.95 -23.90
CA GLY A 482 -22.87 -12.78 -23.26
C GLY A 482 -22.45 -11.30 -23.25
N PRO A 483 -21.29 -10.95 -22.68
CA PRO A 483 -20.89 -9.55 -22.54
C PRO A 483 -20.94 -8.78 -23.86
N LEU A 484 -20.44 -9.33 -24.95
CA LEU A 484 -20.45 -8.67 -26.27
C LEU A 484 -21.16 -9.49 -27.34
N SER A 485 -22.15 -10.29 -26.95
CA SER A 485 -22.93 -11.13 -27.86
C SER A 485 -24.43 -11.00 -27.62
N VAL A 486 -25.18 -10.90 -28.70
CA VAL A 486 -26.64 -10.74 -28.69
C VAL A 486 -27.24 -11.47 -29.88
N ASN A 487 -28.36 -12.15 -29.66
CA ASN A 487 -29.20 -12.65 -30.74
C ASN A 487 -30.20 -11.55 -31.11
N LEU A 488 -30.28 -11.17 -32.39
CA LEU A 488 -31.24 -10.18 -32.89
C LEU A 488 -32.17 -10.83 -33.91
N ARG A 489 -33.48 -10.59 -33.81
CA ARG A 489 -34.43 -11.14 -34.76
C ARG A 489 -34.34 -10.40 -36.10
N SER A 490 -34.10 -11.14 -37.18
CA SER A 490 -34.20 -10.63 -38.55
C SER A 490 -35.67 -10.45 -38.91
N GLU A 491 -36.26 -9.36 -38.41
CA GLU A 491 -37.67 -9.02 -38.55
C GLU A 491 -37.84 -7.49 -38.59
N ARG A 492 -38.90 -7.04 -39.25
CA ARG A 492 -39.32 -5.65 -39.35
C ARG A 492 -40.81 -5.57 -39.65
N SER A 493 -41.42 -4.42 -39.33
CA SER A 493 -42.81 -4.12 -39.70
C SER A 493 -43.01 -4.13 -41.22
N PRO A 494 -44.13 -4.68 -41.75
CA PRO A 494 -44.43 -4.64 -43.19
C PRO A 494 -44.59 -3.19 -43.70
N ILE A 495 -44.90 -2.25 -42.81
CA ILE A 495 -45.16 -0.82 -43.04
C ILE A 495 -44.07 -0.01 -42.33
N GLY A 496 -43.29 0.80 -43.06
CA GLY A 496 -42.20 1.62 -42.49
C GLY A 496 -40.89 1.54 -43.29
N SER A 497 -39.79 2.01 -42.70
CA SER A 497 -38.45 2.06 -43.33
C SER A 497 -37.55 0.85 -43.04
N GLY A 498 -38.01 -0.08 -42.19
CA GLY A 498 -37.21 -1.18 -41.64
C GLY A 498 -36.85 -0.95 -40.18
N ARG A 499 -36.46 -2.03 -39.50
CA ARG A 499 -36.17 -2.04 -38.07
C ARG A 499 -34.72 -1.64 -37.80
N VAL A 500 -34.50 -0.93 -36.71
CA VAL A 500 -33.17 -0.59 -36.20
C VAL A 500 -33.08 -1.12 -34.78
N TYR A 501 -32.18 -2.06 -34.55
CA TYR A 501 -31.71 -2.39 -33.22
C TYR A 501 -30.58 -1.44 -32.85
N THR A 502 -30.68 -0.82 -31.68
CA THR A 502 -29.61 0.00 -31.09
C THR A 502 -29.07 -0.77 -29.89
N LEU A 503 -27.79 -1.15 -29.96
CA LEU A 503 -27.06 -1.84 -28.89
C LEU A 503 -26.26 -0.79 -28.12
N THR A 504 -26.52 -0.64 -26.83
CA THR A 504 -25.75 0.23 -25.94
C THR A 504 -24.63 -0.60 -25.31
N VAL A 505 -23.38 -0.23 -25.58
CA VAL A 505 -22.18 -0.86 -25.03
C VAL A 505 -21.62 0.03 -23.93
N ARG A 506 -21.29 -0.56 -22.78
CA ARG A 506 -20.56 0.08 -21.68
C ARG A 506 -19.12 -0.42 -21.65
N CYS A 507 -18.16 0.48 -21.52
CA CYS A 507 -16.79 0.17 -21.14
C CYS A 507 -16.54 0.60 -19.70
N THR A 508 -15.89 -0.24 -18.89
CA THR A 508 -15.60 0.01 -17.47
C THR A 508 -14.15 -0.31 -17.16
N ASP A 509 -13.47 0.59 -16.45
CA ASP A 509 -12.10 0.39 -15.97
C ASP A 509 -12.04 -0.41 -14.64
N ALA A 510 -10.82 -0.66 -14.16
CA ALA A 510 -10.55 -1.30 -12.88
C ALA A 510 -11.04 -0.50 -11.62
N PHE A 511 -11.33 0.78 -11.76
CA PHE A 511 -11.82 1.67 -10.69
C PHE A 511 -13.35 1.86 -10.72
N GLY A 512 -14.03 1.27 -11.70
CA GLY A 512 -15.46 1.34 -11.91
C GLY A 512 -15.94 2.58 -12.67
N ASN A 513 -15.05 3.40 -13.23
CA ASN A 513 -15.47 4.48 -14.11
C ASN A 513 -15.89 3.90 -15.46
N SER A 514 -16.92 4.48 -16.07
CA SER A 514 -17.51 3.90 -17.26
C SER A 514 -17.95 4.92 -18.30
N SER A 515 -17.80 4.56 -19.56
CA SER A 515 -18.37 5.25 -20.71
C SER A 515 -19.34 4.35 -21.48
N VAL A 516 -20.19 4.95 -22.30
CA VAL A 516 -21.16 4.23 -23.12
C VAL A 516 -21.12 4.72 -24.55
N GLU A 517 -21.33 3.79 -25.49
CA GLU A 517 -21.44 4.10 -26.92
C GLU A 517 -22.51 3.20 -27.56
N CYS A 518 -23.20 3.73 -28.57
CA CYS A 518 -24.27 3.01 -29.25
C CYS A 518 -23.83 2.51 -30.62
N VAL A 519 -24.24 1.28 -30.96
CA VAL A 519 -24.05 0.73 -32.30
C VAL A 519 -25.35 0.18 -32.86
N ARG A 520 -25.55 0.36 -34.17
CA ARG A 520 -26.81 0.03 -34.83
C ARG A 520 -26.68 -1.20 -35.72
N VAL A 521 -27.67 -2.07 -35.62
CA VAL A 521 -27.90 -3.19 -36.55
C VAL A 521 -29.27 -3.01 -37.18
N ILE A 522 -29.35 -3.01 -38.51
CA ILE A 522 -30.60 -2.69 -39.21
C ILE A 522 -31.20 -3.93 -39.89
N CYS A 523 -32.52 -4.05 -39.91
CA CYS A 523 -33.25 -4.95 -40.79
C CYS A 523 -33.99 -4.09 -41.83
N PRO A 524 -33.37 -3.83 -43.01
CA PRO A 524 -33.90 -2.89 -43.98
C PRO A 524 -35.22 -3.38 -44.59
N HIS A 525 -36.07 -2.45 -45.05
CA HIS A 525 -37.34 -2.80 -45.72
C HIS A 525 -37.11 -3.53 -47.05
N ASP A 526 -36.14 -3.07 -47.86
CA ASP A 526 -35.76 -3.65 -49.14
C ASP A 526 -34.24 -3.60 -49.40
N GLN A 527 -33.77 -4.32 -50.42
CA GLN A 527 -32.36 -4.33 -50.85
C GLN A 527 -32.09 -3.54 -52.15
N ARG A 528 -32.99 -2.65 -52.59
CA ARG A 528 -32.90 -1.98 -53.90
C ARG A 528 -31.63 -1.14 -54.03
N GLY A 529 -31.09 -0.62 -52.92
CA GLY A 529 -29.81 0.10 -52.87
C GLY A 529 -28.54 -0.76 -53.06
N ARG A 530 -28.58 -2.08 -52.85
CA ARG A 530 -27.40 -2.98 -53.01
C ARG A 530 -27.04 -3.26 -54.47
N ARG A 531 -28.02 -3.28 -55.38
CA ARG A 531 -27.78 -3.58 -56.80
C ARG A 531 -26.91 -2.53 -57.51
N ASN A 532 -26.81 -1.32 -56.99
CA ASN A 532 -26.03 -0.24 -57.60
C ASN A 532 -24.58 -0.13 -57.09
N LYS A 533 -24.21 -0.79 -55.99
CA LYS A 533 -22.82 -0.77 -55.47
C LYS A 533 -21.94 -1.94 -55.93
N ALA A 534 -22.52 -2.99 -56.48
CA ALA A 534 -21.78 -4.14 -57.02
C ALA A 534 -21.40 -3.98 -58.51
N LYS A 535 -21.49 -2.76 -59.07
CA LYS A 535 -21.18 -2.43 -60.47
C LYS A 535 -20.13 -1.30 -60.65
N LEU A 536 -19.36 -0.99 -59.60
CA LEU A 536 -18.21 -0.08 -59.69
C LEU A 536 -16.96 -0.79 -59.19
#